data_AF-A0A6C8MC20-F1
#
_entry.id   AF-A0A6C8MC20-F1
#
_cell.length_a   1.000
_cell.length_b   1.000
_cell.length_c   1.000
_cell.angle_alpha   90.00
_cell.angle_beta   90.00
_cell.angle_gamma   90.00
#
_symmetry.space_group_name_H-M   'P 1'
#
loop_
_entity.id
_entity.type
_entity.pdbx_description
1 polymer ?
#
loop_
_entity_poly.entity_id
_entity_poly.type
_entity_poly.pdbx_seq_one_letter_code
_entity_poly.pdbx_strand_id
1 'polypeptide(L)' 'VMGLLETARLNGVEPYGWLKLVLERLPSLPEERLHELLPFAKDPLNN' A
#
# COMPACT_ATOMS: atom_id res chain seq x y z
N VAL A 1 16.04 2.90 -9.87
CA VAL A 1 14.98 1.99 -9.38
C VAL A 1 14.40 2.59 -8.11
N MET A 2 13.08 2.81 -8.04
CA MET A 2 12.40 3.26 -6.83
C MET A 2 11.84 2.03 -6.11
N GLY A 3 12.08 1.91 -4.80
CA GLY A 3 11.59 0.81 -3.98
C GLY A 3 10.24 1.12 -3.34
N LEU A 4 9.50 0.09 -2.92
CA LEU A 4 8.18 0.21 -2.29
C LEU A 4 8.17 1.11 -1.04
N LEU A 5 9.22 1.04 -0.21
CA LEU A 5 9.38 1.90 0.96
C LEU A 5 9.56 3.38 0.57
N GLU A 6 10.29 3.65 -0.51
CA GLU A 6 10.49 5.00 -1.01
C GLU A 6 9.18 5.56 -1.56
N THR A 7 8.40 4.73 -2.27
CA THR A 7 7.05 5.08 -2.71
C THR A 7 6.14 5.42 -1.53
N ALA A 8 6.18 4.66 -0.43
CA ALA A 8 5.40 4.98 0.76
C ALA A 8 5.80 6.34 1.37
N ARG A 9 7.11 6.62 1.51
CA ARG A 9 7.61 7.93 2.00
C ARG A 9 7.11 9.09 1.15
N LEU A 10 7.20 8.97 -0.18
CA LEU A 10 6.81 10.02 -1.11
C LEU A 10 5.30 10.31 -1.07
N ASN A 11 4.49 9.34 -0.66
CA ASN A 11 3.04 9.52 -0.46
C ASN A 11 2.68 9.91 0.98
N GLY A 12 3.66 10.24 1.83
CA GLY A 12 3.42 10.64 3.22
C GLY A 12 2.96 9.50 4.14
N VAL A 13 3.10 8.25 3.70
CA VAL A 13 2.72 7.05 4.47
C VAL A 13 3.95 6.52 5.22
N GLU A 14 3.77 6.09 6.46
CA GLU A 14 4.84 5.48 7.25
C GLU A 14 5.31 4.17 6.58
N PRO A 15 6.58 4.07 6.11
CA PRO A 15 6.99 3.00 5.18
C PRO A 15 6.94 1.60 5.77
N TYR A 16 7.39 1.43 7.01
CA TYR A 16 7.52 0.11 7.62
C TYR A 16 6.16 -0.44 8.06
N GLY A 17 5.31 0.41 8.63
CA GLY A 17 3.95 0.10 9.01
C GLY A 17 3.08 -0.21 7.80
N TRP A 18 3.22 0.55 6.71
CA TRP A 18 2.58 0.21 5.44
C TRP A 18 3.06 -1.14 4.91
N LEU A 19 4.37 -1.36 4.81
CA LEU A 19 4.90 -2.64 4.30
C LEU A 19 4.45 -3.82 5.17
N LYS A 20 4.45 -3.66 6.49
CA LYS A 20 3.95 -4.67 7.42
C LYS A 20 2.48 -5.00 7.14
N LEU A 21 1.62 -3.98 7.02
CA LEU A 21 0.20 -4.17 6.72
C LEU A 21 -0.03 -4.84 5.36
N VAL A 22 0.76 -4.47 4.35
CA VAL A 22 0.73 -5.11 3.02
C VAL A 22 1.07 -6.59 3.12
N LEU A 23 2.16 -6.95 3.82
CA LEU A 23 2.57 -8.34 4.02
C LEU A 23 1.56 -9.15 4.84
N GLU A 24 0.90 -8.54 5.81
CA GLU A 24 -0.16 -9.19 6.59
C GLU A 24 -1.41 -9.48 5.76
N ARG A 25 -1.76 -8.61 4.80
CA ARG A 25 -2.97 -8.75 3.97
C ARG A 25 -2.77 -9.59 2.72
N LEU A 26 -1.59 -9.53 2.11
CA LEU A 26 -1.21 -10.23 0.88
C LEU A 26 -1.68 -11.70 0.79
N PRO A 27 -1.52 -12.55 1.82
CA PRO A 27 -1.93 -13.96 1.76
C PRO A 27 -3.43 -14.17 1.64
N SER A 28 -4.23 -13.18 2.05
CA SER A 28 -5.69 -13.25 2.12
C SER A 28 -6.40 -12.42 1.05
N LEU A 29 -5.65 -11.63 0.27
CA LEU A 29 -6.22 -10.65 -0.65
C LEU A 29 -6.22 -11.21 -2.09
N PRO A 30 -7.37 -11.20 -2.79
CA PRO A 30 -7.42 -11.52 -4.21
C PRO A 30 -6.54 -10.58 -5.04
N GLU A 31 -5.93 -11.08 -6.12
CA GLU A 31 -5.03 -10.32 -6.99
C GLU A 31 -5.68 -9.03 -7.52
N GLU A 32 -6.96 -9.12 -7.86
CA GLU A 32 -7.80 -8.00 -8.33
C GLU A 32 -7.83 -6.83 -7.36
N ARG A 33 -7.62 -7.07 -6.06
CA ARG A 33 -7.68 -6.07 -4.99
C ARG A 33 -6.31 -5.58 -4.52
N LEU A 34 -5.21 -6.09 -5.08
CA LEU A 34 -3.86 -5.65 -4.71
C LEU A 34 -3.65 -4.14 -4.82
N HIS A 35 -4.36 -3.49 -5.74
CA HIS A 35 -4.31 -2.05 -5.91
C HIS A 35 -4.74 -1.27 -4.65
N GLU A 36 -5.58 -1.85 -3.78
CA GLU A 36 -5.98 -1.26 -2.49
C GLU A 36 -4.83 -1.17 -1.48
N LEU A 37 -3.78 -1.97 -1.67
CA LEU A 37 -2.61 -2.00 -0.79
C LEU A 37 -1.57 -0.95 -1.17
N LEU A 38 -1.74 -0.22 -2.27
CA LEU A 38 -0.78 0.79 -2.71
C LEU A 38 -0.86 2.04 -1.81
N PRO A 39 0.27 2.69 -1.49
CA PRO A 39 0.30 3.84 -0.57
C PRO A 39 -0.30 5.12 -1.18
N PHE A 40 -0.75 5.04 -2.43
CA PHE A 40 -1.45 6.09 -3.19
C PHE A 40 -2.80 5.61 -3.71
N ALA A 41 -3.29 4.45 -3.27
CA ALA A 41 -4.65 4.03 -3.56
C ALA A 41 -5.57 5.12 -3.03
N LYS A 42 -6.33 5.76 -3.94
CA LYS A 42 -7.39 6.68 -3.52
C LYS A 42 -8.33 5.87 -2.65
N ASP A 43 -8.54 6.32 -1.42
CA ASP A 43 -9.61 5.77 -0.59
C ASP A 43 -10.89 5.85 -1.44
N PRO A 44 -11.54 4.71 -1.77
CA PRO A 44 -12.77 4.74 -2.55
C PRO A 44 -13.91 5.49 -1.84
N LEU A 45 -13.71 5.92 -0.59
CA LEU A 45 -14.64 6.72 0.22
C LEU A 45 -14.31 8.22 0.29
N ASN A 46 -13.13 8.67 -0.15
CA ASN A 46 -12.83 10.10 -0.25
C ASN A 46 -13.01 10.56 -1.70
N ASN A 47 -14.25 10.98 -1.99
CA ASN A 47 -14.63 11.78 -3.15
C ASN A 47 -14.26 13.26 -2.93
#